data_AF-L1QEL2-F1
#
_entry.id   AF-L1QEL2-F1
#
_cell.length_a   1.000
_cell.length_b   1.000
_cell.length_c   1.000
_cell.angle_alpha   90.00
_cell.angle_beta   90.00
_cell.angle_gamma   90.00
#
_symmetry.space_group_name_H-M   'P 1'
#
loop_
_entity.id
_entity.type
_entity.pdbx_description
1 polymer ?
#
loop_
_entity_poly.entity_id
_entity_poly.type
_entity_poly.pdbx_seq_one_letter_code
_entity_poly.pdbx_strand_id
1 'polypeptide(L)'
;MQESKIVNILNNNDLGDVEVLKKGKDFTLVNFYFDFDKDVLDAAKAFANEESNEEEFSSKWLNEYYFTYLYDFANDEVLDIIEEIIDETELEGEIMAIQMTEKTKDYVQFMALFSEENSDVVIEDVVREFLS
;
A
#
# COMPACT_ATOMS: atom_id res chain seq x y z
N MET A 1 4.30 -21.21 3.95
CA MET A 1 4.74 -19.83 3.65
C MET A 1 5.97 -19.74 2.76
N GLN A 2 5.84 -19.00 1.66
CA GLN A 2 6.87 -18.81 0.64
C GLN A 2 7.51 -17.42 0.73
N GLU A 3 7.95 -17.01 1.92
CA GLU A 3 8.43 -15.65 2.21
C GLU A 3 9.46 -15.11 1.21
N SER A 4 10.50 -15.89 0.90
CA SER A 4 11.53 -15.45 -0.04
C SER A 4 10.95 -15.16 -1.42
N LYS A 5 9.88 -15.86 -1.81
CA LYS A 5 9.19 -15.63 -3.08
C LYS A 5 8.37 -14.33 -3.03
N ILE A 6 7.58 -14.13 -1.95
CA ILE A 6 6.84 -12.89 -1.69
C ILE A 6 7.76 -11.67 -1.76
N VAL A 7 8.86 -11.69 -0.99
CA VAL A 7 9.81 -10.58 -0.92
C VAL A 7 10.48 -10.35 -2.27
N ASN A 8 10.79 -11.40 -3.03
CA ASN A 8 11.37 -11.24 -4.37
C ASN A 8 10.40 -10.57 -5.35
N ILE A 9 9.12 -10.96 -5.35
CA ILE A 9 8.11 -10.34 -6.25
C ILE A 9 7.93 -8.87 -5.90
N LEU A 10 7.80 -8.53 -4.61
CA LEU A 10 7.70 -7.13 -4.17
C LEU A 10 8.91 -6.29 -4.60
N ASN A 11 10.13 -6.81 -4.43
CA ASN A 11 11.35 -6.10 -4.84
C ASN A 11 11.51 -5.99 -6.36
N ASN A 12 10.96 -6.93 -7.14
CA ASN A 12 11.01 -6.90 -8.60
C ASN A 12 10.02 -5.90 -9.21
N ASN A 13 9.00 -5.49 -8.44
CA ASN A 13 8.00 -4.51 -8.82
C ASN A 13 8.31 -3.10 -8.27
N ASP A 14 9.60 -2.79 -8.07
CA ASP A 14 10.11 -1.47 -7.67
C ASP A 14 9.51 -0.88 -6.37
N LEU A 15 8.97 -1.73 -5.49
CA LEU A 15 8.50 -1.30 -4.17
C LEU A 15 9.69 -0.98 -3.24
N GLY A 16 9.63 0.16 -2.58
CA GLY A 16 10.66 0.66 -1.67
C GLY A 16 10.63 -0.02 -0.31
N ASP A 17 11.82 -0.16 0.30
CA ASP A 17 12.06 -0.65 1.66
C ASP A 17 11.17 -1.84 2.09
N VAL A 18 11.13 -2.88 1.24
CA VAL A 18 10.41 -4.13 1.52
C VAL A 18 10.99 -4.80 2.78
N GLU A 19 10.21 -4.81 3.86
CA GLU A 19 10.61 -5.33 5.18
C GLU A 19 9.57 -6.31 5.73
N VAL A 20 10.00 -7.48 6.18
CA VAL A 20 9.11 -8.42 6.89
C VAL A 20 9.00 -8.00 8.36
N LEU A 21 7.82 -7.50 8.75
CA LEU A 21 7.56 -7.00 10.10
C LEU A 21 7.29 -8.12 11.11
N LYS A 22 6.49 -9.11 10.71
CA LYS A 22 6.04 -10.20 11.60
C LYS A 22 5.82 -11.49 10.84
N LYS A 23 6.10 -12.60 11.52
CA LYS A 23 5.88 -13.96 11.00
C LYS A 23 5.08 -14.77 12.00
N GLY A 24 4.00 -15.37 11.52
CA GLY A 24 3.22 -16.37 12.21
C GLY A 24 3.53 -17.78 11.71
N LYS A 25 2.74 -18.75 12.17
CA LYS A 25 2.80 -20.12 11.66
C LYS A 25 2.25 -20.21 10.23
N ASP A 26 1.26 -19.38 9.94
CA ASP A 26 0.38 -19.42 8.78
C ASP A 26 0.18 -18.04 8.13
N PHE A 27 0.85 -16.99 8.62
CA PHE A 27 0.87 -15.67 7.98
C PHE A 27 2.25 -14.99 7.99
N THR A 28 2.46 -14.07 7.05
CA THR A 28 3.59 -13.12 7.03
C THR A 28 3.06 -11.70 6.81
N LEU A 29 3.45 -10.77 7.68
CA LEU A 29 3.18 -9.34 7.52
C LEU A 29 4.42 -8.66 6.95
N VAL A 30 4.26 -7.96 5.83
CA VAL A 30 5.31 -7.24 5.12
C VAL A 30 4.94 -5.76 5.06
N ASN A 31 5.94 -4.90 5.20
CA ASN A 31 5.84 -3.46 4.97
C ASN A 31 6.61 -3.08 3.71
N PHE A 32 6.10 -2.11 2.95
CA PHE A 32 6.81 -1.53 1.82
C PHE A 32 6.25 -0.14 1.48
N TYR A 33 6.91 0.54 0.56
CA TYR A 33 6.56 1.88 0.11
C TYR A 33 6.34 1.90 -1.40
N PHE A 34 5.30 2.60 -1.83
CA PHE A 34 5.04 2.92 -3.22
C PHE A 34 5.37 4.40 -3.44
N ASP A 35 6.44 4.68 -4.17
CA ASP A 35 6.85 6.05 -4.50
C ASP A 35 6.16 6.53 -5.77
N PHE A 36 5.59 7.74 -5.73
CA PHE A 36 4.96 8.32 -6.91
C PHE A 36 6.00 8.98 -7.81
N ASP A 37 5.91 8.71 -9.11
CA ASP A 37 6.64 9.50 -10.08
C ASP A 37 6.02 10.89 -10.26
N LYS A 38 6.78 11.76 -10.96
CA LYS A 38 6.36 13.13 -11.19
C LYS A 38 5.07 13.23 -12.01
N ASP A 39 4.87 12.34 -12.97
CA ASP A 39 3.73 12.41 -13.88
C ASP A 39 2.43 12.09 -13.12
N VAL A 40 2.47 11.12 -12.20
CA VAL A 40 1.36 10.80 -11.29
C VAL A 40 1.08 11.97 -10.34
N LEU A 41 2.11 12.58 -9.74
CA LEU A 41 1.93 13.74 -8.85
C LEU A 41 1.34 14.95 -9.59
N ASP A 42 1.80 15.21 -10.82
CA ASP A 42 1.29 16.29 -11.66
C ASP A 42 -0.17 16.01 -12.09
N ALA A 43 -0.53 14.76 -12.38
CA ALA A 43 -1.89 14.35 -12.70
C ALA A 43 -2.85 14.49 -11.50
N ALA A 44 -2.43 14.03 -10.32
CA ALA A 44 -3.19 14.16 -9.08
C ALA A 44 -3.44 15.64 -8.74
N LYS A 45 -2.44 16.49 -8.97
CA LYS A 45 -2.55 17.94 -8.78
C LYS A 45 -3.53 18.57 -9.76
N ALA A 46 -3.46 18.20 -11.04
CA ALA A 46 -4.39 18.70 -12.06
C ALA A 46 -5.83 18.31 -11.71
N PHE A 47 -6.06 17.04 -11.37
CA PHE A 47 -7.36 16.54 -10.92
C PHE A 47 -7.90 17.34 -9.73
N ALA A 48 -7.10 17.49 -8.67
CA ALA A 48 -7.55 18.20 -7.47
C ALA A 48 -7.82 19.69 -7.73
N ASN A 49 -7.08 20.33 -8.63
CA ASN A 49 -7.33 21.71 -9.04
C ASN A 49 -8.57 21.87 -9.94
N GLU A 50 -8.95 20.83 -10.69
CA GLU A 50 -10.15 20.85 -11.53
C GLU A 50 -11.42 20.53 -10.72
N GLU A 51 -11.33 19.61 -9.75
CA GLU A 51 -12.47 19.13 -8.96
C GLU A 51 -12.74 19.94 -7.69
N SER A 52 -11.83 20.85 -7.31
CA SER A 52 -11.92 21.63 -6.07
C SER A 52 -11.83 23.13 -6.30
N ASN A 53 -12.53 23.89 -5.45
CA ASN A 53 -12.33 25.35 -5.32
C ASN A 53 -11.52 25.71 -4.05
N GLU A 54 -11.00 24.70 -3.34
CA GLU A 54 -10.16 24.92 -2.17
C GLU A 54 -8.78 25.47 -2.57
N GLU A 55 -8.12 26.16 -1.64
CA GLU A 55 -6.75 26.65 -1.88
C GLU A 55 -5.80 25.47 -2.08
N GLU A 56 -4.96 25.53 -3.11
CA GLU A 56 -3.94 24.52 -3.41
C GLU A 56 -3.06 24.28 -2.17
N PHE A 57 -2.83 23.00 -1.84
CA PHE A 57 -2.12 22.56 -0.62
C PHE A 57 -2.79 22.89 0.71
N SER A 58 -4.01 23.44 0.73
CA SER A 58 -4.80 23.47 1.96
C SER A 58 -5.08 22.05 2.44
N SER A 59 -5.33 21.88 3.74
CA SER A 59 -5.65 20.57 4.31
C SER A 59 -6.85 19.91 3.63
N LYS A 60 -7.85 20.70 3.22
CA LYS A 60 -9.04 20.17 2.54
C LYS A 60 -8.72 19.73 1.11
N TRP A 61 -7.99 20.56 0.36
CA TRP A 61 -7.51 20.20 -0.98
C TRP A 61 -6.67 18.91 -0.97
N LEU A 62 -5.76 18.79 0.01
CA LEU A 62 -4.92 17.60 0.17
C LEU A 62 -5.74 16.35 0.49
N ASN A 63 -6.57 16.39 1.52
CA ASN A 63 -7.21 15.18 2.05
C ASN A 63 -8.45 14.74 1.25
N GLU A 64 -9.22 15.67 0.67
CA GLU A 64 -10.47 15.31 -0.02
C GLU A 64 -10.26 15.03 -1.51
N TYR A 65 -9.17 15.54 -2.11
CA TYR A 65 -8.97 15.48 -3.56
C TYR A 65 -7.61 14.88 -3.95
N TYR A 66 -6.52 15.53 -3.56
CA TYR A 66 -5.18 15.14 -4.01
C TYR A 66 -4.77 13.75 -3.50
N PHE A 67 -4.89 13.49 -2.20
CA PHE A 67 -4.58 12.18 -1.64
C PHE A 67 -5.57 11.11 -2.10
N THR A 68 -6.85 11.44 -2.29
CA THR A 68 -7.83 10.50 -2.84
C THR A 68 -7.36 9.92 -4.17
N TYR A 69 -6.95 10.78 -5.11
CA TYR A 69 -6.42 10.34 -6.41
C TYR A 69 -5.17 9.46 -6.25
N LEU A 70 -4.24 9.88 -5.39
CA LEU A 70 -3.00 9.13 -5.17
C LEU A 70 -3.23 7.77 -4.52
N TYR A 71 -4.19 7.66 -3.60
CA TYR A 71 -4.57 6.36 -3.03
C TYR A 71 -5.22 5.47 -4.06
N ASP A 72 -6.12 6.00 -4.90
CA ASP A 72 -6.75 5.19 -5.94
C ASP A 72 -5.68 4.60 -6.86
N PHE A 73 -4.76 5.45 -7.35
CA PHE A 73 -3.64 5.01 -8.18
C PHE A 73 -2.74 3.98 -7.48
N ALA A 74 -2.27 4.27 -6.26
CA ALA A 74 -1.37 3.37 -5.55
C ALA A 74 -2.03 2.04 -5.17
N ASN A 75 -3.31 2.05 -4.80
CA ASN A 75 -4.02 0.82 -4.49
C ASN A 75 -4.16 -0.06 -5.73
N ASP A 76 -4.50 0.51 -6.89
CA ASP A 76 -4.61 -0.25 -8.14
C ASP A 76 -3.28 -0.94 -8.48
N GLU A 77 -2.17 -0.19 -8.49
CA GLU A 77 -0.84 -0.74 -8.81
C GLU A 77 -0.38 -1.79 -7.78
N VAL A 78 -0.63 -1.55 -6.49
CA VAL A 78 -0.25 -2.52 -5.45
C VAL A 78 -1.13 -3.76 -5.52
N LEU A 79 -2.43 -3.64 -5.76
CA LEU A 79 -3.33 -4.78 -5.88
C LEU A 79 -2.92 -5.70 -7.03
N ASP A 80 -2.52 -5.16 -8.18
CA ASP A 80 -1.99 -5.95 -9.29
C ASP A 80 -0.76 -6.79 -8.87
N ILE A 81 0.15 -6.21 -8.09
CA ILE A 81 1.34 -6.91 -7.55
C ILE A 81 0.93 -7.97 -6.52
N ILE A 82 -0.06 -7.68 -5.68
CA ILE A 82 -0.57 -8.65 -4.70
C ILE A 82 -1.25 -9.83 -5.40
N GLU A 83 -2.02 -9.58 -6.46
CA GLU A 83 -2.63 -10.63 -7.29
C GLU A 83 -1.56 -11.52 -7.93
N GLU A 84 -0.46 -10.96 -8.44
CA GLU A 84 0.70 -11.74 -8.91
C GLU A 84 1.21 -12.68 -7.81
N ILE A 85 1.39 -12.17 -6.59
CA ILE A 85 1.88 -12.98 -5.47
C ILE A 85 0.89 -14.08 -5.11
N ILE A 86 -0.41 -13.78 -5.07
CA ILE A 86 -1.48 -14.75 -4.78
C ILE A 86 -1.44 -15.88 -5.81
N ASP A 87 -1.45 -15.56 -7.09
CA ASP A 87 -1.41 -16.53 -8.19
C ASP A 87 -0.13 -17.40 -8.15
N GLU A 88 1.00 -16.79 -7.80
CA GLU A 88 2.28 -17.48 -7.76
C GLU A 88 2.51 -18.32 -6.50
N THR A 89 1.81 -18.03 -5.41
CA THR A 89 2.07 -18.65 -4.09
C THR A 89 0.92 -19.48 -3.53
N GLU A 90 -0.28 -19.40 -4.13
CA GLU A 90 -1.52 -20.01 -3.63
C GLU A 90 -1.82 -19.56 -2.18
N LEU A 91 -1.58 -18.28 -1.89
CA LEU A 91 -1.87 -17.64 -0.60
C LEU A 91 -3.04 -16.66 -0.72
N GLU A 92 -3.64 -16.29 0.40
CA GLU A 92 -4.51 -15.12 0.49
C GLU A 92 -3.68 -13.86 0.79
N GLY A 93 -4.15 -12.70 0.30
CA GLY A 93 -3.49 -11.41 0.49
C GLY A 93 -4.46 -10.32 0.92
N GLU A 94 -4.12 -9.62 2.00
CA GLU A 94 -4.82 -8.42 2.47
C GLU A 94 -3.82 -7.25 2.52
N ILE A 95 -4.26 -6.04 2.16
CA ILE A 95 -3.44 -4.83 2.24
C ILE A 95 -4.07 -3.75 3.12
N MET A 96 -3.22 -2.93 3.72
CA MET A 96 -3.59 -1.75 4.47
C MET A 96 -2.64 -0.61 4.09
N ALA A 97 -3.21 0.48 3.56
CA ALA A 97 -2.48 1.73 3.33
C ALA A 97 -2.40 2.55 4.63
N ILE A 98 -1.22 3.09 4.93
CA ILE A 98 -1.03 4.03 6.02
C ILE A 98 -1.41 5.43 5.55
N GLN A 99 -2.12 6.17 6.40
CA GLN A 99 -2.60 7.51 6.06
C GLN A 99 -1.45 8.48 5.74
N MET A 100 -1.42 8.95 4.50
CA MET A 100 -0.59 10.04 3.99
C MET A 100 -0.85 11.35 4.75
N THR A 101 0.20 12.15 4.81
CA THR A 101 0.19 13.52 5.34
C THR A 101 0.92 14.44 4.36
N GLU A 102 0.90 15.75 4.62
CA GLU A 102 1.67 16.72 3.82
C GLU A 102 3.18 16.38 3.73
N LYS A 103 3.73 15.71 4.76
CA LYS A 103 5.15 15.30 4.81
C LYS A 103 5.45 14.04 4.02
N THR A 104 4.44 13.25 3.71
CA THR A 104 4.55 11.93 3.07
C THR A 104 3.73 11.91 1.78
N LYS A 105 3.60 13.07 1.12
CA LYS A 105 2.73 13.25 -0.04
C LYS A 105 3.28 12.64 -1.33
N ASP A 106 4.52 12.19 -1.30
CA ASP A 106 5.27 11.68 -2.45
C ASP A 106 5.29 10.14 -2.46
N TYR A 107 4.70 9.47 -1.47
CA TYR A 107 4.63 8.01 -1.39
C TYR A 107 3.45 7.52 -0.54
N VAL A 108 3.06 6.25 -0.69
CA VAL A 108 2.16 5.55 0.23
C VAL A 108 2.91 4.40 0.88
N GLN A 109 2.80 4.29 2.21
CA GLN A 109 3.28 3.12 2.94
C GLN A 109 2.16 2.09 3.01
N PHE A 110 2.49 0.84 2.70
CA PHE A 110 1.56 -0.28 2.78
C PHE A 110 2.07 -1.34 3.75
N MET A 111 1.12 -1.99 4.41
CA MET A 111 1.32 -3.29 5.02
C MET A 111 0.52 -4.32 4.23
N ALA A 112 1.14 -5.43 3.87
CA ALA A 112 0.48 -6.58 3.27
C ALA A 112 0.59 -7.80 4.17
N LEU A 113 -0.54 -8.43 4.45
CA LEU A 113 -0.63 -9.70 5.14
C LEU A 113 -0.83 -10.79 4.08
N PHE A 114 0.07 -11.77 4.06
CA PHE A 114 -0.10 -12.99 3.29
C PHE A 114 -0.37 -14.15 4.24
N SER A 115 -1.43 -14.91 4.00
CA SER A 115 -1.86 -16.04 4.83
C SER A 115 -2.14 -17.29 3.98
N GLU A 116 -2.06 -18.47 4.58
CA GLU A 116 -2.50 -19.70 3.93
C GLU A 116 -4.04 -19.66 3.69
N GLU A 117 -4.53 -20.28 2.62
CA GLU A 117 -5.98 -20.29 2.29
C GLU A 117 -6.85 -20.75 3.48
N ASN A 118 -7.98 -20.07 3.70
CA ASN A 118 -8.91 -20.30 4.82
C ASN A 118 -8.32 -20.07 6.22
N SER A 119 -7.26 -19.27 6.36
CA SER A 119 -6.82 -18.81 7.67
C SER A 119 -7.83 -17.81 8.26
N ASP A 120 -8.02 -17.84 9.59
CA ASP A 120 -8.84 -16.85 10.30
C ASP A 120 -8.05 -15.56 10.61
N VAL A 121 -6.80 -15.45 10.14
CA VAL A 121 -5.91 -14.32 10.41
C VAL A 121 -6.25 -13.17 9.47
N VAL A 122 -6.64 -12.02 10.04
CA VAL A 122 -6.94 -10.79 9.30
C VAL A 122 -5.92 -9.70 9.60
N ILE A 123 -5.67 -8.80 8.64
CA ILE A 123 -4.59 -7.81 8.76
C ILE A 123 -4.78 -6.85 9.94
N GLU A 124 -6.01 -6.46 10.24
CA GLU A 124 -6.31 -5.51 11.33
C GLU A 124 -5.84 -6.02 12.70
N ASP A 125 -6.03 -7.31 12.97
CA ASP A 125 -5.65 -7.92 14.24
C ASP A 125 -4.13 -8.06 14.34
N VAL A 126 -3.48 -8.49 13.26
CA VAL A 126 -2.01 -8.67 13.21
C VAL A 126 -1.30 -7.32 13.37
N VAL A 127 -1.77 -6.29 12.68
CA VAL A 127 -1.20 -4.94 12.77
C VAL A 127 -1.43 -4.35 14.17
N ARG A 128 -2.64 -4.51 14.75
CA ARG A 128 -2.89 -4.05 16.12
C ARG A 128 -1.96 -4.70 17.13
N GLU A 129 -1.71 -6.00 17.02
CA GLU A 129 -0.79 -6.73 17.90
C GLU A 129 0.68 -6.34 17.66
N PHE A 130 1.06 -5.98 16.44
CA PHE A 130 2.41 -5.52 16.13
C PHE A 130 2.69 -4.12 16.73
N LEU A 131 1.69 -3.24 16.72
CA LEU A 131 1.81 -1.87 17.25
C LEU A 131 1.64 -1.77 18.77
N SER A 132 1.17 -2.82 19.44
CA SER A 132 0.94 -2.86 20.90
C SER A 132 2.20 -3.15 21.70
#